data_AF-A0A5E4IT80-F1
#
_entry.id   AF-A0A5E4IT80-F1
#
_cell.length_a   1.000
_cell.length_b   1.000
_cell.length_c   1.000
_cell.angle_alpha   90.00
_cell.angle_beta   90.00
_cell.angle_gamma   90.00
#
_symmetry.space_group_name_H-M   'P 1'
#
loop_
_entity.id
_entity.type
_entity.pdbx_description
1 polymer ?
#
loop_
_entity_poly.entity_id
_entity_poly.type
_entity_poly.pdbx_seq_one_letter_code
_entity_poly.pdbx_strand_id
1 'polypeptide(L)'
;MVLDYLISPREAKRKPHEVFIVAALFVSFAVLVQMFIPSVKGSIIIFAMVPAIPLMWSLLVREEHDEEAEIQACYRTHYWEGASVTSILARHAALVEVFSFFFLGAVFAYSVWYAALPAQQTQALYADQMNELNAIKGITTGRFFDSARFEYLFTHNLQVLGLMFAFCLVYGMGSVYLLLWNASIIGLVIGSKINEGVLGVVMGFVSLLPHGIFEIAAYFVASIAGGILSVAVMRKHYKSGCFKFVLRDVIALTAISLILLAIGAAIESSY
;
A
#
# COMPACT_ATOMS: atom_id res chain seq x y z
N MET A 1 -6.09 16.13 15.39
CA MET A 1 -5.44 15.27 16.40
C MET A 1 -3.98 15.69 16.59
N VAL A 2 -3.26 15.20 17.60
CA VAL A 2 -1.82 15.50 17.78
C VAL A 2 -1.00 15.15 16.52
N LEU A 3 -1.42 14.10 15.81
CA LEU A 3 -0.89 13.72 14.50
C LEU A 3 -1.01 14.80 13.41
N ASP A 4 -2.01 15.68 13.48
CA ASP A 4 -2.18 16.75 12.50
C ASP A 4 -1.08 17.83 12.63
N TYR A 5 -0.38 17.85 13.77
CA TYR A 5 0.83 18.66 13.95
C TYR A 5 2.08 18.01 13.34
N LEU A 6 2.07 16.70 13.07
CA LEU A 6 3.19 16.03 12.38
C LEU A 6 3.12 16.30 10.88
N ILE A 7 1.95 16.09 10.28
CA ILE A 7 1.70 16.42 8.88
C ILE A 7 0.21 16.61 8.64
N SER A 8 -0.17 17.75 8.05
CA SER A 8 -1.55 17.93 7.61
C SER A 8 -1.79 17.20 6.28
N PRO A 9 -3.04 16.83 5.93
CA PRO A 9 -3.31 16.14 4.67
C PRO A 9 -2.96 16.98 3.43
N ARG A 10 -3.04 18.32 3.55
CA ARG A 10 -2.60 19.24 2.49
C ARG A 10 -1.09 19.22 2.32
N GLU A 11 -0.35 19.18 3.41
CA GLU A 11 1.11 19.05 3.38
C GLU A 11 1.53 17.70 2.85
N ALA A 12 0.85 16.61 3.24
CA ALA A 12 1.12 15.28 2.70
C ALA A 12 0.99 15.24 1.17
N LYS A 13 -0.06 15.83 0.58
CA LYS A 13 -0.17 15.93 -0.90
C LYS A 13 0.90 16.86 -1.52
N ARG A 14 1.26 17.97 -0.86
CA ARG A 14 2.21 18.97 -1.40
C ARG A 14 3.68 18.53 -1.27
N LYS A 15 3.98 17.77 -0.21
CA LYS A 15 5.32 17.33 0.19
C LYS A 15 5.26 15.85 0.62
N PRO A 16 4.99 14.94 -0.31
CA PRO A 16 4.78 13.53 0.02
C PRO A 16 6.02 12.86 0.59
N HIS A 17 7.22 13.37 0.31
CA HIS A 17 8.46 12.92 0.96
C HIS A 17 8.48 13.10 2.49
N GLU A 18 7.72 14.04 3.07
CA GLU A 18 7.61 14.15 4.54
C GLU A 18 6.83 12.97 5.13
N VAL A 19 5.92 12.35 4.35
CA VAL A 19 5.16 11.14 4.74
C VAL A 19 6.07 9.94 4.96
N PHE A 20 7.19 9.86 4.24
CA PHE A 20 8.20 8.83 4.46
C PHE A 20 8.70 8.82 5.91
N ILE A 21 9.06 10.01 6.42
CA ILE A 21 9.57 10.17 7.79
C ILE A 21 8.46 9.79 8.79
N VAL A 22 7.23 10.24 8.53
CA VAL A 22 6.07 9.94 9.39
C VAL A 22 5.81 8.43 9.46
N ALA A 23 5.82 7.73 8.33
CA ALA A 23 5.66 6.27 8.30
C ALA A 23 6.79 5.55 9.04
N ALA A 24 8.04 5.99 8.85
CA ALA A 24 9.19 5.43 9.56
C ALA A 24 9.08 5.62 11.08
N LEU A 25 8.56 6.76 11.54
CA LEU A 25 8.28 7.03 12.95
C LEU A 25 7.17 6.13 13.51
N PHE A 26 6.09 5.91 12.76
CA PHE A 26 5.00 5.02 13.21
C PHE A 26 5.48 3.57 13.36
N VAL A 27 6.24 3.07 12.39
CA VAL A 27 6.84 1.73 12.47
C VAL A 27 7.84 1.64 13.63
N SER A 28 8.68 2.66 13.81
CA SER A 28 9.66 2.66 14.92
C SER A 28 8.97 2.70 16.28
N PHE A 29 7.91 3.49 16.43
CA PHE A 29 7.10 3.50 17.63
C PHE A 29 6.46 2.13 17.88
N ALA A 30 5.92 1.48 16.84
CA ALA A 30 5.34 0.15 16.95
C ALA A 30 6.35 -0.92 17.42
N VAL A 31 7.56 -0.92 16.86
CA VAL A 31 8.64 -1.82 17.28
C VAL A 31 9.01 -1.57 18.74
N LEU A 32 9.19 -0.31 19.14
CA LEU A 32 9.50 0.05 20.52
C LEU A 32 8.40 -0.41 21.49
N VAL A 33 7.13 -0.14 21.19
CA VAL A 33 5.98 -0.58 22.02
C VAL A 33 6.00 -2.09 22.21
N GLN A 34 6.21 -2.86 21.14
CA GLN A 34 6.27 -4.31 21.19
C GLN A 34 7.48 -4.82 22.00
N MET A 35 8.62 -4.13 21.93
CA MET A 35 9.79 -4.43 22.76
C MET A 35 9.56 -4.14 24.25
N PHE A 36 8.82 -3.07 24.58
CA PHE A 36 8.47 -2.72 25.96
C PHE A 36 7.38 -3.62 26.55
N ILE A 37 6.47 -4.13 25.73
CA ILE A 37 5.36 -5.00 26.16
C ILE A 37 5.33 -6.31 25.35
N PRO A 38 6.30 -7.23 25.54
CA PRO A 38 6.41 -8.45 24.74
C PRO A 38 5.21 -9.39 24.82
N SER A 39 4.38 -9.26 25.87
CA SER A 39 3.18 -10.05 26.07
C SER A 39 2.05 -9.71 25.10
N VAL A 40 2.07 -8.54 24.45
CA VAL A 40 1.07 -8.21 23.43
C VAL A 40 1.38 -9.02 22.17
N LYS A 41 0.82 -10.21 22.08
CA LYS A 41 0.90 -11.04 20.87
C LYS A 41 -0.10 -10.47 19.85
N GLY A 42 0.39 -9.71 18.88
CA GLY A 42 -0.50 -8.99 17.98
C GLY A 42 0.19 -7.87 17.24
N SER A 43 1.21 -8.25 16.46
CA SER A 43 1.68 -7.58 15.25
C SER A 43 2.02 -6.08 15.38
N ILE A 44 3.32 -5.78 15.36
CA ILE A 44 3.94 -4.50 15.01
C ILE A 44 3.19 -3.72 13.89
N ILE A 45 2.52 -4.43 12.98
CA ILE A 45 1.69 -3.85 11.92
C ILE A 45 0.49 -3.08 12.49
N ILE A 46 -0.20 -3.62 13.50
CA ILE A 46 -1.37 -2.99 14.12
C ILE A 46 -0.95 -1.70 14.82
N PHE A 47 0.14 -1.74 15.58
CA PHE A 47 0.65 -0.55 16.27
C PHE A 47 1.13 0.53 15.30
N ALA A 48 1.67 0.17 14.13
CA ALA A 48 2.01 1.12 13.09
C ALA A 48 0.76 1.64 12.33
N MET A 49 -0.28 0.81 12.21
CA MET A 49 -1.54 1.15 11.53
C MET A 49 -2.37 2.17 12.32
N VAL A 50 -2.49 2.02 13.65
CA VAL A 50 -3.33 2.90 14.49
C VAL A 50 -3.04 4.40 14.27
N PRO A 51 -1.80 4.89 14.34
CA PRO A 51 -1.50 6.29 14.04
C PRO A 51 -1.61 6.63 12.55
N ALA A 52 -1.51 5.66 11.64
CA ALA A 52 -1.66 5.90 10.21
C ALA A 52 -3.13 6.12 9.78
N ILE A 53 -4.10 5.49 10.47
CA ILE A 53 -5.53 5.58 10.10
C ILE A 53 -6.03 7.03 9.98
N PRO A 54 -5.85 7.93 10.99
CA PRO A 54 -6.36 9.30 10.89
C PRO A 54 -5.78 10.07 9.70
N LEU A 55 -4.47 9.95 9.46
CA LEU A 55 -3.79 10.60 8.34
C LEU A 55 -4.38 10.11 7.01
N MET A 56 -4.41 8.79 6.80
CA MET A 56 -4.84 8.21 5.54
C MET A 56 -6.34 8.43 5.29
N TRP A 57 -7.18 8.35 6.33
CA TRP A 57 -8.61 8.60 6.23
C TRP A 57 -8.89 10.04 5.82
N SER A 58 -8.21 11.00 6.46
CA SER A 58 -8.37 12.41 6.14
C SER A 58 -7.88 12.79 4.73
N LEU A 59 -6.95 12.02 4.16
CA LEU A 59 -6.53 12.16 2.76
C LEU A 59 -7.62 11.69 1.79
N LEU A 60 -8.21 10.52 2.02
CA LEU A 60 -9.31 10.00 1.18
C LEU A 60 -10.56 10.90 1.24
N VAL A 61 -10.96 11.33 2.44
CA VAL A 61 -12.13 12.19 2.60
C VAL A 61 -11.96 13.52 1.85
N ARG A 62 -10.72 14.03 1.77
CA ARG A 62 -10.41 15.24 0.99
C ARG A 62 -10.42 14.97 -0.51
N GLU A 63 -9.83 13.85 -0.93
CA GLU A 63 -9.87 13.45 -2.34
C GLU A 63 -11.29 13.39 -2.86
N GLU A 64 -12.18 12.70 -2.15
CA GLU A 64 -13.56 12.56 -2.58
C GLU A 64 -14.32 13.90 -2.57
N HIS A 65 -14.02 14.79 -1.62
CA HIS A 65 -14.57 16.15 -1.63
C HIS A 65 -14.06 16.98 -2.84
N ASP A 66 -12.80 16.82 -3.22
CA ASP A 66 -12.23 17.46 -4.41
C ASP A 66 -12.92 16.91 -5.68
N GLU A 67 -13.15 15.59 -5.76
CA GLU A 67 -13.93 14.95 -6.84
C GLU A 67 -15.38 15.42 -6.91
N GLU A 68 -16.07 15.53 -5.77
CA GLU A 68 -17.43 16.06 -5.70
C GLU A 68 -17.50 17.47 -6.32
N ALA A 69 -16.54 18.34 -6.01
CA ALA A 69 -16.49 19.70 -6.54
C ALA A 69 -16.29 19.72 -8.06
N GLU A 70 -15.44 18.84 -8.60
CA GLU A 70 -15.23 18.64 -10.03
C GLU A 70 -16.50 18.12 -10.73
N ILE A 71 -17.17 17.12 -10.13
CA ILE A 71 -18.42 16.56 -10.65
C ILE A 71 -19.51 17.63 -10.69
N GLN A 72 -19.66 18.42 -9.62
CA GLN A 72 -20.63 19.52 -9.58
C GLN A 72 -20.32 20.63 -10.59
N ALA A 73 -19.04 20.89 -10.88
CA ALA A 73 -18.64 21.79 -11.96
C ALA A 73 -19.04 21.21 -13.34
N CYS A 74 -18.81 19.92 -13.58
CA CYS A 74 -19.23 19.24 -14.81
C CYS A 74 -20.75 19.30 -15.03
N TYR A 75 -21.57 19.14 -13.99
CA TYR A 75 -23.03 19.25 -14.14
C TYR A 75 -23.46 20.63 -14.64
N ARG A 76 -22.77 21.69 -14.21
CA ARG A 76 -23.03 23.07 -14.67
C ARG A 76 -22.62 23.28 -16.12
N THR A 77 -21.59 22.60 -16.60
CA THR A 77 -21.04 22.78 -17.96
C THR A 77 -21.51 21.73 -18.97
N HIS A 78 -22.22 20.67 -18.53
CA HIS A 78 -22.64 19.52 -19.34
C HIS A 78 -21.50 18.81 -20.09
N TYR A 79 -20.26 18.94 -19.59
CA TYR A 79 -19.05 18.45 -20.24
C TYR A 79 -18.16 17.73 -19.23
N TRP A 80 -18.00 16.41 -19.41
CA TRP A 80 -17.12 15.58 -18.58
C TRP A 80 -15.78 15.36 -19.28
N GLU A 81 -14.85 16.30 -19.08
CA GLU A 81 -13.47 16.22 -19.54
C GLU A 81 -12.64 15.37 -18.55
N GLY A 82 -12.94 14.08 -18.45
CA GLY A 82 -12.31 13.22 -17.42
C GLY A 82 -12.56 11.74 -17.59
N ALA A 83 -12.93 11.30 -18.79
CA ALA A 83 -13.34 9.92 -19.08
C ALA A 83 -12.19 9.00 -19.51
N SER A 84 -11.01 9.57 -19.79
CA SER A 84 -9.85 8.80 -20.22
C SER A 84 -9.12 8.20 -19.03
N VAL A 85 -8.52 7.02 -19.22
CA VAL A 85 -7.68 6.37 -18.20
C VAL A 85 -6.57 7.30 -17.71
N THR A 86 -5.98 8.09 -18.61
CA THR A 86 -4.93 9.06 -18.27
C THR A 86 -5.44 10.16 -17.34
N SER A 87 -6.65 10.67 -17.56
CA SER A 87 -7.26 11.68 -16.69
C SER A 87 -7.59 11.12 -15.30
N ILE A 88 -8.06 9.88 -15.23
CA ILE A 88 -8.37 9.20 -13.96
C ILE A 88 -7.10 8.97 -13.14
N LEU A 89 -6.02 8.49 -13.76
CA LEU A 89 -4.74 8.30 -13.08
C LEU A 89 -4.11 9.63 -12.65
N ALA A 90 -4.19 10.67 -13.50
CA ALA A 90 -3.66 11.98 -13.17
C ALA A 90 -4.37 12.60 -11.95
N ARG A 91 -5.69 12.39 -11.81
CA ARG A 91 -6.47 12.88 -10.67
C ARG A 91 -5.96 12.31 -9.35
N HIS A 92 -5.69 11.00 -9.32
CA HIS A 92 -5.27 10.29 -8.10
C HIS A 92 -3.75 10.18 -7.92
N ALA A 93 -2.96 10.76 -8.83
CA ALA A 93 -1.50 10.63 -8.81
C ALA A 93 -0.89 11.11 -7.47
N ALA A 94 -1.42 12.19 -6.91
CA ALA A 94 -0.97 12.71 -5.61
C ALA A 94 -1.22 11.71 -4.46
N LEU A 95 -2.35 10.99 -4.46
CA LEU A 95 -2.60 9.94 -3.48
C LEU A 95 -1.68 8.74 -3.67
N VAL A 96 -1.47 8.30 -4.92
CA VAL A 96 -0.53 7.22 -5.23
C VAL A 96 0.88 7.58 -4.75
N GLU A 97 1.30 8.82 -4.94
CA GLU A 97 2.60 9.32 -4.47
C GLU A 97 2.70 9.30 -2.93
N VAL A 98 1.66 9.79 -2.23
CA VAL A 98 1.60 9.74 -0.76
C VAL A 98 1.66 8.30 -0.24
N PHE A 99 0.91 7.37 -0.83
CA PHE A 99 0.94 5.96 -0.46
C PHE A 99 2.31 5.33 -0.72
N SER A 100 2.96 5.73 -1.82
CA SER A 100 4.32 5.29 -2.17
C SER A 100 5.34 5.71 -1.12
N PHE A 101 5.36 6.99 -0.73
CA PHE A 101 6.28 7.46 0.32
C PHE A 101 5.96 6.88 1.69
N PHE A 102 4.68 6.70 2.03
CA PHE A 102 4.27 5.99 3.25
C PHE A 102 4.82 4.56 3.28
N PHE A 103 4.64 3.82 2.18
CA PHE A 103 5.12 2.45 2.04
C PHE A 103 6.64 2.37 2.12
N LEU A 104 7.36 3.24 1.39
CA LEU A 104 8.82 3.29 1.40
C LEU A 104 9.39 3.64 2.78
N GLY A 105 8.75 4.56 3.50
CA GLY A 105 9.12 4.91 4.87
C GLY A 105 8.95 3.73 5.83
N ALA A 106 7.87 2.98 5.68
CA ALA A 106 7.64 1.75 6.45
C ALA A 106 8.68 0.66 6.11
N VAL A 107 8.94 0.40 4.82
CA VAL A 107 9.98 -0.54 4.36
C VAL A 107 11.33 -0.18 4.97
N PHE A 108 11.72 1.09 4.86
CA PHE A 108 12.98 1.59 5.41
C PHE A 108 13.10 1.33 6.91
N ALA A 109 12.07 1.68 7.69
CA ALA A 109 12.09 1.46 9.13
C ALA A 109 12.14 -0.03 9.49
N TYR A 110 11.37 -0.89 8.83
CA TYR A 110 11.44 -2.33 9.06
C TYR A 110 12.83 -2.90 8.73
N SER A 111 13.46 -2.46 7.63
CA SER A 111 14.83 -2.87 7.29
C SER A 111 15.85 -2.47 8.34
N VAL A 112 15.79 -1.23 8.83
CA VAL A 112 16.69 -0.73 9.87
C VAL A 112 16.50 -1.50 11.16
N TRP A 113 15.26 -1.68 11.62
CA TRP A 113 14.98 -2.42 12.86
C TRP A 113 15.36 -3.90 12.74
N TYR A 114 15.10 -4.54 11.60
CA TYR A 114 15.50 -5.93 11.39
C TYR A 114 17.02 -6.11 11.52
N ALA A 115 17.81 -5.21 10.95
CA ALA A 115 19.27 -5.29 10.99
C ALA A 115 19.88 -4.83 12.31
N ALA A 116 19.25 -3.90 13.02
CA ALA A 116 19.75 -3.36 14.28
C ALA A 116 19.50 -4.28 15.49
N LEU A 117 18.45 -5.11 15.45
CA LEU A 117 18.05 -5.93 16.60
C LEU A 117 18.79 -7.29 16.66
N PRO A 118 19.02 -7.83 17.87
CA PRO A 118 19.55 -9.19 18.03
C PRO A 118 18.61 -10.24 17.44
N ALA A 119 19.18 -11.33 16.90
CA ALA A 119 18.42 -12.39 16.23
C ALA A 119 17.24 -12.94 17.05
N GLN A 120 17.38 -13.06 18.37
CA GLN A 120 16.31 -13.53 19.25
C GLN A 120 15.11 -12.57 19.28
N GLN A 121 15.36 -11.26 19.28
CA GLN A 121 14.30 -10.23 19.25
C GLN A 121 13.68 -10.14 17.86
N THR A 122 14.50 -10.20 16.81
CA THR A 122 14.03 -10.20 15.43
C THR A 122 13.12 -11.40 15.16
N GLN A 123 13.50 -12.60 15.63
CA GLN A 123 12.66 -13.79 15.52
C GLN A 123 11.33 -13.64 16.27
N ALA A 124 11.33 -13.01 17.44
CA ALA A 124 10.11 -12.81 18.22
C ALA A 124 9.18 -11.75 17.60
N LEU A 125 9.73 -10.68 17.02
CA LEU A 125 8.98 -9.57 16.43
C LEU A 125 8.42 -9.90 15.05
N TYR A 126 9.18 -10.64 14.24
CA TYR A 126 8.90 -10.83 12.82
C TYR A 126 8.64 -12.31 12.45
N ALA A 127 8.23 -13.14 13.42
CA ALA A 127 8.03 -14.57 13.20
C ALA A 127 7.10 -14.86 12.02
N ASP A 128 5.96 -14.18 11.95
CA ASP A 128 4.96 -14.40 10.90
C ASP A 128 5.49 -13.96 9.53
N GLN A 129 6.18 -12.82 9.47
CA GLN A 129 6.81 -12.32 8.25
C GLN A 129 7.92 -13.25 7.74
N MET A 130 8.71 -13.82 8.64
CA MET A 130 9.74 -14.80 8.29
C MET A 130 9.14 -16.10 7.76
N ASN A 131 8.04 -16.57 8.36
CA ASN A 131 7.33 -17.76 7.90
C ASN A 131 6.79 -17.57 6.48
N GLU A 132 6.17 -16.42 6.21
CA GLU A 132 5.68 -16.06 4.89
C GLU A 132 6.83 -16.02 3.86
N LEU A 133 7.94 -15.37 4.20
CA LEU A 133 9.11 -15.29 3.31
C LEU A 133 9.67 -16.68 2.97
N ASN A 134 9.67 -17.61 3.92
CA ASN A 134 10.10 -18.99 3.69
C ASN A 134 9.12 -19.78 2.81
N ALA A 135 7.82 -19.54 2.94
CA ALA A 135 6.79 -20.14 2.08
C ALA A 135 6.97 -19.71 0.62
N ILE A 136 7.21 -18.42 0.37
CA ILE A 136 7.41 -17.86 -0.98
C ILE A 136 8.71 -18.40 -1.62
N LYS A 137 9.82 -18.44 -0.86
CA LYS A 137 11.13 -18.92 -1.38
C LYS A 137 11.14 -20.40 -1.76
N GLY A 138 10.26 -21.22 -1.18
CA GLY A 138 10.21 -22.67 -1.43
C GLY A 138 9.72 -23.08 -2.83
N ILE A 139 9.30 -22.13 -3.67
CA ILE A 139 8.55 -22.38 -4.92
C ILE A 139 9.44 -22.27 -6.19
N THR A 140 10.76 -22.11 -6.04
CA THR A 140 11.67 -21.99 -7.19
C THR A 140 11.92 -23.32 -7.90
N THR A 141 11.47 -23.46 -9.16
CA THR A 141 11.58 -24.70 -9.98
C THR A 141 12.68 -24.66 -11.05
N GLY A 142 13.41 -23.54 -11.19
CA GLY A 142 14.53 -23.40 -12.14
C GLY A 142 14.14 -23.30 -13.62
N ARG A 143 12.86 -23.04 -13.93
CA ARG A 143 12.36 -22.85 -15.31
C ARG A 143 12.26 -21.36 -15.68
N PHE A 144 12.54 -21.02 -16.94
CA PHE A 144 12.49 -19.63 -17.46
C PHE A 144 11.09 -19.01 -17.44
N PHE A 145 10.04 -19.83 -17.46
CA PHE A 145 8.68 -19.42 -17.11
C PHE A 145 8.00 -20.62 -16.49
N ASP A 146 7.52 -20.47 -15.26
CA ASP A 146 6.78 -21.52 -14.57
C ASP A 146 5.31 -21.12 -14.41
N SER A 147 4.44 -21.79 -15.17
CA SER A 147 2.99 -21.55 -15.12
C SER A 147 2.39 -21.82 -13.74
N ALA A 148 2.93 -22.80 -13.00
CA ALA A 148 2.45 -23.12 -11.65
C ALA A 148 2.87 -22.01 -10.66
N ARG A 149 4.08 -21.47 -10.82
CA ARG A 149 4.55 -20.33 -10.03
C ARG A 149 3.78 -19.05 -10.35
N PHE A 150 3.51 -18.79 -11.63
CA PHE A 150 2.64 -17.67 -12.04
C PHE A 150 1.26 -17.78 -11.39
N GLU A 151 0.60 -18.93 -11.49
CA GLU A 151 -0.73 -19.14 -10.92
C GLU A 151 -0.72 -18.95 -9.40
N TYR A 152 0.29 -19.49 -8.71
CA TYR A 152 0.45 -19.31 -7.27
C TYR A 152 0.63 -17.84 -6.88
N LEU A 153 1.59 -17.14 -7.49
CA LEU A 153 1.90 -15.74 -7.18
C LEU A 153 0.72 -14.82 -7.53
N PHE A 154 0.13 -15.00 -8.71
CA PHE A 154 -1.01 -14.21 -9.15
C PHE A 154 -2.22 -14.42 -8.24
N THR A 155 -2.57 -15.66 -7.91
CA THR A 155 -3.74 -15.92 -7.04
C THR A 155 -3.53 -15.44 -5.61
N HIS A 156 -2.31 -15.58 -5.07
CA HIS A 156 -1.95 -15.05 -3.75
C HIS A 156 -2.08 -13.51 -3.74
N ASN A 157 -1.44 -12.82 -4.68
CA ASN A 157 -1.50 -11.36 -4.76
C ASN A 157 -2.89 -10.85 -5.15
N LEU A 158 -3.70 -11.62 -5.88
CA LEU A 158 -5.09 -11.29 -6.19
C LEU A 158 -5.98 -11.35 -4.95
N GLN A 159 -5.77 -12.34 -4.06
CA GLN A 159 -6.46 -12.40 -2.77
C GLN A 159 -6.12 -11.19 -1.90
N VAL A 160 -4.83 -10.83 -1.82
CA VAL A 160 -4.38 -9.61 -1.11
C VAL A 160 -5.03 -8.37 -1.71
N LEU A 161 -5.00 -8.20 -3.04
CA LEU A 161 -5.61 -7.06 -3.73
C LEU A 161 -7.12 -6.96 -3.47
N GLY A 162 -7.84 -8.09 -3.55
CA GLY A 162 -9.28 -8.15 -3.26
C GLY A 162 -9.60 -7.78 -1.81
N LEU A 163 -8.81 -8.27 -0.85
CA LEU A 163 -8.94 -7.90 0.56
C LEU A 163 -8.64 -6.42 0.79
N MET A 164 -7.62 -5.85 0.13
CA MET A 164 -7.32 -4.42 0.22
C MET A 164 -8.47 -3.56 -0.27
N PHE A 165 -9.03 -3.89 -1.44
CA PHE A 165 -10.22 -3.22 -1.97
C PHE A 165 -11.39 -3.33 -1.00
N ALA A 166 -11.71 -4.54 -0.53
CA ALA A 166 -12.83 -4.78 0.39
C ALA A 166 -12.66 -4.06 1.74
N PHE A 167 -11.45 -4.08 2.31
CA PHE A 167 -11.14 -3.41 3.57
C PHE A 167 -11.20 -1.89 3.44
N CYS A 168 -10.73 -1.32 2.33
CA CYS A 168 -10.95 0.09 2.06
C CYS A 168 -12.43 0.42 1.86
N LEU A 169 -13.19 -0.44 1.17
CA LEU A 169 -14.63 -0.24 1.00
C LEU A 169 -15.38 -0.21 2.34
N VAL A 170 -15.08 -1.15 3.25
CA VAL A 170 -15.79 -1.29 4.52
C VAL A 170 -15.29 -0.32 5.59
N TYR A 171 -13.98 -0.11 5.68
CA TYR A 171 -13.34 0.65 6.76
C TYR A 171 -12.68 1.96 6.30
N GLY A 172 -12.88 2.36 5.04
CA GLY A 172 -12.26 3.53 4.42
C GLY A 172 -10.80 3.32 4.04
N MET A 173 -9.97 2.98 5.03
CA MET A 173 -8.52 2.83 4.91
C MET A 173 -8.03 1.47 5.42
N GLY A 174 -8.88 0.44 5.37
CA GLY A 174 -8.52 -0.87 5.91
C GLY A 174 -7.35 -1.55 5.19
N SER A 175 -6.95 -1.08 3.99
CA SER A 175 -5.75 -1.61 3.30
C SER A 175 -4.42 -1.23 3.96
N VAL A 176 -4.39 -0.25 4.88
CA VAL A 176 -3.15 0.17 5.58
C VAL A 176 -2.49 -1.00 6.29
N TYR A 177 -3.28 -1.91 6.88
CA TYR A 177 -2.76 -3.14 7.48
C TYR A 177 -1.96 -3.96 6.47
N LEU A 178 -2.54 -4.24 5.31
CA LEU A 178 -1.93 -5.08 4.27
C LEU A 178 -0.73 -4.38 3.61
N LEU A 179 -0.77 -3.04 3.48
CA LEU A 179 0.39 -2.26 3.04
C LEU A 179 1.56 -2.38 4.00
N LEU A 180 1.31 -2.19 5.30
CA LEU A 180 2.34 -2.31 6.33
C LEU A 180 2.86 -3.74 6.46
N TRP A 181 1.98 -4.74 6.28
CA TRP A 181 2.37 -6.15 6.20
C TRP A 181 3.35 -6.39 5.04
N ASN A 182 2.98 -6.00 3.81
CA ASN A 182 3.87 -6.16 2.65
C ASN A 182 5.17 -5.36 2.80
N ALA A 183 5.09 -4.15 3.37
CA ALA A 183 6.27 -3.34 3.67
C ALA A 183 7.22 -4.05 4.65
N SER A 184 6.69 -4.80 5.62
CA SER A 184 7.50 -5.57 6.56
C SER A 184 8.21 -6.76 5.91
N ILE A 185 7.56 -7.47 4.97
CA ILE A 185 8.18 -8.56 4.20
C ILE A 185 9.37 -8.02 3.39
N ILE A 186 9.16 -6.94 2.63
CA ILE A 186 10.24 -6.29 1.86
C ILE A 186 11.32 -5.74 2.79
N GLY A 187 10.91 -5.15 3.92
CA GLY A 187 11.79 -4.63 4.94
C GLY A 187 12.77 -5.69 5.45
N LEU A 188 12.28 -6.89 5.73
CA LEU A 188 13.06 -8.06 6.13
C LEU A 188 14.05 -8.49 5.06
N VAL A 189 13.62 -8.57 3.79
CA VAL A 189 14.49 -8.96 2.68
C VAL A 189 15.67 -8.00 2.57
N ILE A 190 15.41 -6.69 2.55
CA ILE A 190 16.45 -5.66 2.48
C ILE A 190 17.30 -5.65 3.76
N GLY A 191 16.68 -5.76 4.94
CA GLY A 191 17.36 -5.79 6.24
C GLY A 191 18.35 -6.94 6.36
N SER A 192 18.01 -8.13 5.82
CA SER A 192 18.89 -9.29 5.81
C SER A 192 20.17 -9.09 4.98
N LYS A 193 20.16 -8.12 4.07
CA LYS A 193 21.28 -7.78 3.17
C LYS A 193 22.18 -6.67 3.69
N ILE A 194 21.86 -6.05 4.84
CA ILE A 194 22.66 -4.94 5.39
C ILE A 194 24.09 -5.36 5.72
N ASN A 195 24.30 -6.59 6.21
CA ASN A 195 25.64 -7.11 6.52
C ASN A 195 26.48 -7.44 5.27
N GLU A 196 25.88 -7.49 4.09
CA GLU A 196 26.57 -7.65 2.79
C GLU A 196 27.10 -6.29 2.25
N GLY A 197 26.95 -5.22 3.05
CA GLY A 197 27.36 -3.86 2.70
C GLY A 197 26.37 -3.15 1.76
N VAL A 198 26.71 -1.92 1.36
CA VAL A 198 25.86 -1.07 0.50
C VAL A 198 25.47 -1.79 -0.79
N LEU A 199 26.39 -2.51 -1.40
CA LEU A 199 26.12 -3.24 -2.64
C LEU A 199 25.09 -4.35 -2.43
N GLY A 200 25.15 -5.09 -1.31
CA GLY A 200 24.16 -6.12 -0.99
C GLY A 200 22.76 -5.54 -0.79
N VAL A 201 22.64 -4.41 -0.11
CA VAL A 201 21.38 -3.68 0.07
C VAL A 201 20.80 -3.23 -1.27
N VAL A 202 21.63 -2.60 -2.11
CA VAL A 202 21.22 -2.15 -3.45
C VAL A 202 20.77 -3.33 -4.31
N MET A 203 21.54 -4.43 -4.32
CA MET A 203 21.18 -5.62 -5.09
C MET A 203 19.89 -6.29 -4.58
N GLY A 204 19.69 -6.34 -3.26
CA GLY A 204 18.45 -6.83 -2.67
C GLY A 204 17.24 -5.99 -3.08
N PHE A 205 17.36 -4.67 -3.05
CA PHE A 205 16.30 -3.78 -3.52
C PHE A 205 16.04 -3.95 -5.03
N VAL A 206 17.11 -3.95 -5.84
CA VAL A 206 17.03 -4.11 -7.30
C VAL A 206 16.41 -5.44 -7.70
N SER A 207 16.63 -6.52 -6.94
CA SER A 207 15.99 -7.82 -7.22
C SER A 207 14.47 -7.81 -7.05
N LEU A 208 13.94 -6.89 -6.24
CA LEU A 208 12.50 -6.78 -5.99
C LEU A 208 11.79 -5.84 -6.97
N LEU A 209 12.53 -4.91 -7.59
CA LEU A 209 11.94 -3.89 -8.46
C LEU A 209 11.17 -4.42 -9.69
N PRO A 210 11.66 -5.46 -10.43
CA PRO A 210 11.04 -5.84 -11.70
C PRO A 210 9.56 -6.20 -11.61
N HIS A 211 9.16 -6.93 -10.55
CA HIS A 211 7.76 -7.29 -10.29
C HIS A 211 7.13 -6.34 -9.27
N GLY A 212 7.85 -6.04 -8.18
CA GLY A 212 7.31 -5.35 -7.02
C GLY A 212 6.77 -3.96 -7.34
N ILE A 213 7.34 -3.23 -8.31
CA ILE A 213 6.80 -1.93 -8.70
C ILE A 213 5.37 -2.04 -9.25
N PHE A 214 5.08 -3.10 -10.01
CA PHE A 214 3.75 -3.32 -10.60
C PHE A 214 2.76 -3.82 -9.55
N GLU A 215 3.18 -4.73 -8.67
CA GLU A 215 2.31 -5.28 -7.63
C GLU A 215 1.95 -4.24 -6.57
N ILE A 216 2.93 -3.48 -6.08
CA ILE A 216 2.69 -2.40 -5.11
C ILE A 216 1.84 -1.29 -5.74
N ALA A 217 2.08 -0.93 -7.00
CA ALA A 217 1.21 0.01 -7.72
C ALA A 217 -0.22 -0.52 -7.84
N ALA A 218 -0.41 -1.81 -8.15
CA ALA A 218 -1.74 -2.44 -8.18
C ALA A 218 -2.46 -2.30 -6.83
N TYR A 219 -1.75 -2.55 -5.72
CA TYR A 219 -2.29 -2.41 -4.37
C TYR A 219 -2.69 -0.98 -4.01
N PHE A 220 -1.90 0.02 -4.40
CA PHE A 220 -2.26 1.43 -4.20
C PHE A 220 -3.51 1.80 -4.98
N VAL A 221 -3.57 1.45 -6.27
CA VAL A 221 -4.71 1.75 -7.14
C VAL A 221 -5.99 1.07 -6.63
N ALA A 222 -5.92 -0.21 -6.25
CA ALA A 222 -7.06 -0.93 -5.67
C ALA A 222 -7.53 -0.34 -4.34
N SER A 223 -6.59 0.10 -3.49
CA SER A 223 -6.90 0.77 -2.22
C SER A 223 -7.64 2.09 -2.42
N ILE A 224 -7.18 2.90 -3.39
CA ILE A 224 -7.81 4.17 -3.74
C ILE A 224 -9.22 3.92 -4.30
N ALA A 225 -9.38 2.95 -5.21
CA ALA A 225 -10.68 2.58 -5.77
C ALA A 225 -11.69 2.17 -4.68
N GLY A 226 -11.28 1.30 -3.74
CA GLY A 226 -12.13 0.88 -2.62
C GLY A 226 -12.44 2.04 -1.67
N GLY A 227 -11.46 2.91 -1.40
CA GLY A 227 -11.59 4.06 -0.51
C GLY A 227 -12.54 5.13 -1.04
N ILE A 228 -12.42 5.50 -2.31
CA ILE A 228 -13.32 6.44 -2.99
C ILE A 228 -14.76 5.90 -2.96
N LEU A 229 -14.93 4.61 -3.29
CA LEU A 229 -16.26 3.98 -3.24
C LEU A 229 -16.84 4.00 -1.82
N SER A 230 -16.02 3.77 -0.80
CA SER A 230 -16.42 3.84 0.61
C SER A 230 -17.00 5.20 0.98
N VAL A 231 -16.25 6.27 0.70
CA VAL A 231 -16.67 7.64 1.02
C VAL A 231 -17.95 8.00 0.24
N ALA A 232 -18.01 7.64 -1.04
CA ALA A 232 -19.17 7.88 -1.88
C ALA A 232 -20.46 7.23 -1.35
N VAL A 233 -20.35 5.99 -0.85
CA VAL A 233 -21.46 5.27 -0.21
C VAL A 233 -21.85 5.92 1.11
N MET A 234 -20.88 6.26 1.97
CA MET A 234 -21.12 6.88 3.27
C MET A 234 -21.87 8.22 3.16
N ARG A 235 -21.53 9.03 2.16
CA ARG A 235 -22.18 10.32 1.88
C ARG A 235 -23.51 10.20 1.11
N LYS A 236 -23.94 8.97 0.82
CA LYS A 236 -25.20 8.66 0.11
C LYS A 236 -25.24 9.17 -1.34
N HIS A 237 -24.08 9.28 -2.01
CA HIS A 237 -24.04 9.68 -3.42
C HIS A 237 -24.79 8.72 -4.34
N TYR A 238 -24.99 7.46 -3.94
CA TYR A 238 -25.83 6.49 -4.66
C TYR A 238 -27.28 6.95 -4.89
N LYS A 239 -27.74 8.00 -4.19
CA LYS A 239 -29.05 8.64 -4.40
C LYS A 239 -29.01 9.76 -5.45
N SER A 240 -27.84 10.12 -5.94
CA SER A 240 -27.61 11.18 -6.92
C SER A 240 -27.26 10.61 -8.29
N GLY A 241 -27.53 11.37 -9.36
CA GLY A 241 -27.06 11.00 -10.70
C GLY A 241 -25.53 10.96 -10.83
N CYS A 242 -24.81 11.55 -9.87
CA CYS A 242 -23.35 11.63 -9.84
C CYS A 242 -22.68 10.27 -9.62
N PHE A 243 -23.37 9.33 -8.96
CA PHE A 243 -22.80 8.04 -8.57
C PHE A 243 -22.28 7.21 -9.75
N LYS A 244 -22.90 7.35 -10.93
CA LYS A 244 -22.46 6.64 -12.14
C LYS A 244 -21.03 7.01 -12.56
N PHE A 245 -20.60 8.24 -12.29
CA PHE A 245 -19.26 8.72 -12.64
C PHE A 245 -18.24 8.16 -11.67
N VAL A 246 -18.53 8.22 -10.36
CA VAL A 246 -17.71 7.58 -9.32
C VAL A 246 -17.56 6.08 -9.60
N LEU A 247 -18.65 5.39 -9.91
CA LEU A 247 -18.61 3.96 -10.20
C LEU A 247 -17.76 3.63 -11.44
N ARG A 248 -17.83 4.48 -12.48
CA ARG A 248 -16.99 4.34 -13.67
C ARG A 248 -15.51 4.46 -13.32
N ASP A 249 -15.14 5.44 -12.51
CA ASP A 249 -13.75 5.66 -12.11
C ASP A 249 -13.24 4.50 -11.24
N VAL A 250 -14.06 4.02 -10.30
CA VAL A 250 -13.76 2.83 -9.48
C VAL A 250 -13.55 1.58 -10.35
N ILE A 251 -14.40 1.35 -11.36
CA ILE A 251 -14.25 0.22 -12.30
C ILE A 251 -12.95 0.35 -13.10
N ALA A 252 -12.64 1.55 -13.61
CA ALA A 252 -11.42 1.81 -14.37
C ALA A 252 -10.16 1.58 -13.52
N LEU A 253 -10.11 2.13 -12.30
CA LEU A 253 -9.01 1.93 -11.36
C LEU A 253 -8.85 0.44 -11.01
N THR A 254 -9.95 -0.26 -10.72
CA THR A 254 -9.90 -1.70 -10.42
C THR A 254 -9.35 -2.49 -11.60
N ALA A 255 -9.79 -2.19 -12.84
CA ALA A 255 -9.26 -2.85 -14.03
C ALA A 255 -7.75 -2.59 -14.23
N ILE A 256 -7.29 -1.34 -14.02
CA ILE A 256 -5.87 -0.99 -14.08
C ILE A 256 -5.08 -1.77 -13.03
N SER A 257 -5.59 -1.88 -11.80
CA SER A 257 -4.92 -2.62 -10.74
C SER A 257 -4.75 -4.11 -11.09
N LEU A 258 -5.75 -4.74 -11.70
CA LEU A 258 -5.66 -6.13 -12.14
C LEU A 258 -4.63 -6.32 -13.27
N ILE A 259 -4.54 -5.37 -14.21
CA ILE A 259 -3.55 -5.41 -15.29
C ILE A 259 -2.14 -5.29 -14.71
N LEU A 260 -1.91 -4.32 -13.81
CA LEU A 260 -0.62 -4.14 -13.14
C LEU A 260 -0.22 -5.41 -12.36
N LEU A 261 -1.16 -6.00 -11.63
CA LEU A 261 -0.91 -7.24 -10.88
C LEU A 261 -0.50 -8.39 -11.80
N ALA A 262 -1.20 -8.56 -12.93
CA ALA A 262 -0.87 -9.60 -13.91
C ALA A 262 0.53 -9.40 -14.52
N ILE A 263 0.92 -8.15 -14.80
CA ILE A 263 2.27 -7.81 -15.28
C ILE A 263 3.31 -8.17 -14.22
N GLY A 264 3.10 -7.80 -12.95
CA GLY A 264 3.98 -8.13 -11.84
C GLY A 264 4.22 -9.63 -11.70
N ALA A 265 3.14 -10.41 -11.62
CA ALA A 265 3.20 -11.87 -11.52
C ALA A 265 3.88 -12.52 -12.73
N ALA A 266 3.64 -12.01 -13.94
CA ALA A 266 4.29 -12.53 -15.16
C ALA A 266 5.80 -12.30 -15.11
N ILE A 267 6.23 -11.10 -14.71
CA ILE A 267 7.64 -10.77 -14.54
C ILE A 267 8.25 -11.69 -13.47
N GLU A 268 7.64 -11.83 -12.30
CA GLU A 268 8.15 -12.67 -11.20
C GLU A 268 8.25 -14.16 -11.53
N SER A 269 7.28 -14.68 -12.28
CA SER A 269 7.30 -16.07 -12.72
C SER A 269 8.40 -16.39 -13.75
N SER A 270 9.11 -15.37 -14.26
CA SER A 270 10.13 -15.49 -15.28
C SER A 270 11.57 -15.61 -14.74
N TYR A 271 11.79 -15.57 -13.43
CA TYR A 271 13.12 -15.71 -12.80
C TYR A 271 13.12 -16.49 -11.48
#